data_AF-A0A660QA42-F1
#
_entry.id   AF-A0A660QA42-F1
#
_cell.length_a   1.000
_cell.length_b   1.000
_cell.length_c   1.000
_cell.angle_alpha   90.00
_cell.angle_beta   90.00
_cell.angle_gamma   90.00
#
_symmetry.space_group_name_H-M   'P 1'
#
loop_
_entity.id
_entity.type
_entity.pdbx_description
1 polymer ?
#
loop_
_entity_poly.entity_id
_entity_poly.type
_entity_poly.pdbx_seq_one_letter_code
_entity_poly.pdbx_strand_id
1 'polypeptide(L)'
;NSVGAAPGQRLELSGDKTLFVLPGPPREFNAILNEEIVPWLKERFPDARPNLVHIVRTTGIGESDIVTILEQANFNSEGIALGFYPGKGKVEIHLSANPEKEPEILGAEQQLLDLLADFLDPEM
;
A
#
# COMPACT_ATOMS: atom_id res chain seq x y z
N ASN A 1 2.22 -15.30 19.42
CA ASN A 1 2.18 -16.03 18.14
C ASN A 1 1.03 -17.00 18.21
N SER A 2 -0.10 -16.66 17.60
CA SER A 2 -1.34 -17.44 17.62
C SER A 2 -1.32 -18.62 16.64
N VAL A 3 -0.45 -18.59 15.63
CA VAL A 3 -0.44 -19.53 14.49
C VAL A 3 0.86 -20.32 14.36
N GLY A 4 1.71 -20.32 15.39
CA GLY A 4 2.99 -21.03 15.39
C GLY A 4 3.63 -21.09 16.77
N ALA A 5 4.73 -21.82 16.88
CA ALA A 5 5.37 -22.12 18.15
C ALA A 5 6.45 -21.09 18.55
N ALA A 6 7.04 -20.38 17.59
CA ALA A 6 8.09 -19.41 17.85
C ALA A 6 7.49 -18.07 18.32
N PRO A 7 7.74 -17.60 19.56
CA PRO A 7 7.23 -16.30 19.99
C PRO A 7 8.00 -15.16 19.30
N GLY A 8 7.35 -14.01 19.17
CA GLY A 8 8.04 -12.76 18.87
C GLY A 8 8.67 -12.17 20.14
N GLN A 9 9.72 -11.37 20.00
CA GLN A 9 10.34 -10.65 21.11
C GLN A 9 10.37 -9.15 20.80
N ARG A 10 10.10 -8.34 21.82
CA ARG A 10 10.30 -6.88 21.80
C ARG A 10 11.41 -6.54 22.79
N LEU A 11 12.44 -5.85 22.31
CA LEU A 11 13.59 -5.42 23.10
C LEU A 11 13.65 -3.90 23.07
N GLU A 12 13.64 -3.28 24.24
CA GLU A 12 13.91 -1.85 24.37
C GLU A 12 15.43 -1.62 24.43
N LEU A 13 15.91 -0.76 23.56
CA LEU A 13 17.32 -0.41 23.40
C LEU A 13 17.54 1.05 23.84
N SER A 14 18.80 1.42 23.99
CA SER A 14 19.21 2.79 24.33
C SER A 14 18.71 3.80 23.29
N GLY A 15 18.18 4.94 23.77
CA GLY A 15 17.77 6.06 22.92
C GLY A 15 16.38 5.94 22.31
N ASP A 16 15.41 5.40 23.07
CA ASP A 16 13.99 5.22 22.65
C ASP A 16 13.87 4.42 21.35
N LYS A 17 14.70 3.36 21.25
CA LYS A 17 14.72 2.45 20.10
C LYS A 17 14.13 1.12 20.53
N THR A 18 13.19 0.61 19.74
CA THR A 18 12.58 -0.69 19.97
C THR A 18 12.99 -1.64 18.84
N LEU A 19 13.48 -2.83 19.19
CA LEU A 19 13.79 -3.92 18.25
C LEU A 19 12.76 -5.04 18.39
N PHE A 20 12.13 -5.40 17.27
CA PHE A 20 11.25 -6.56 17.18
C PHE A 20 11.98 -7.72 16.51
N VAL A 21 11.99 -8.88 17.17
CA VAL A 21 12.48 -10.15 16.61
C VAL A 21 11.28 -11.02 16.29
N LEU A 22 11.12 -11.39 15.03
CA LEU A 22 9.94 -12.06 14.51
C LEU A 22 10.29 -13.38 13.80
N PRO A 23 9.36 -14.36 13.79
CA PRO A 23 9.56 -15.62 13.08
C PRO A 23 9.66 -15.39 11.58
N GLY A 24 10.46 -16.22 10.91
CA GLY A 24 10.66 -16.14 9.45
C GLY A 24 9.43 -16.49 8.60
N PRO A 25 8.62 -17.52 8.95
CA PRO A 25 7.44 -17.87 8.16
C PRO A 25 6.44 -16.71 8.03
N PRO A 26 6.02 -16.31 6.81
CA PRO A 26 5.16 -15.15 6.60
C PRO A 26 3.82 -15.22 7.36
N ARG A 27 3.24 -16.41 7.48
CA ARG A 27 1.99 -16.61 8.22
C ARG A 27 2.12 -16.25 9.70
N GLU A 28 3.23 -16.68 10.33
CA GLU A 28 3.51 -16.40 11.74
C GLU A 28 3.95 -14.94 11.95
N PHE A 29 4.78 -14.42 11.05
CA PHE A 29 5.20 -13.02 11.04
C PHE A 29 3.99 -12.08 11.00
N ASN A 30 3.09 -12.29 10.04
CA ASN A 30 1.92 -11.44 9.84
C ASN A 30 0.94 -11.52 11.01
N ALA A 31 0.78 -12.70 11.63
CA ALA A 31 -0.06 -12.84 12.83
C ALA A 31 0.47 -11.97 13.97
N ILE A 32 1.76 -12.05 14.29
CA ILE A 32 2.36 -11.24 15.37
C ILE A 32 2.33 -9.74 15.01
N LEU A 33 2.62 -9.40 13.75
CA LEU A 33 2.60 -8.01 13.29
C LEU A 33 1.21 -7.38 13.50
N ASN A 34 0.15 -8.06 13.06
CA ASN A 34 -1.21 -7.54 13.09
C ASN A 34 -1.85 -7.59 14.48
N GLU A 35 -1.61 -8.66 15.25
CA GLU A 35 -2.24 -8.87 16.56
C GLU A 35 -1.56 -8.08 17.68
N GLU A 36 -0.24 -7.87 17.59
CA GLU A 36 0.55 -7.32 18.70
C GLU A 36 1.26 -6.01 18.33
N ILE A 37 2.03 -5.99 17.24
CA ILE A 37 2.92 -4.87 16.93
C ILE A 37 2.16 -3.64 16.42
N VAL A 38 1.25 -3.81 15.47
CA VAL A 38 0.46 -2.69 14.92
C VAL A 38 -0.38 -2.02 16.02
N PRO A 39 -1.10 -2.75 16.89
CA PRO A 39 -1.77 -2.15 18.05
C PRO A 39 -0.81 -1.40 18.98
N TRP A 40 0.35 -1.99 19.30
CA TRP A 40 1.35 -1.34 20.13
C TRP A 40 1.89 -0.04 19.51
N LEU A 41 2.12 -0.01 18.20
CA LEU A 41 2.55 1.19 17.48
C LEU A 41 1.48 2.29 17.56
N LYS A 42 0.19 1.94 17.42
CA LYS A 42 -0.92 2.89 17.54
C LYS A 42 -1.03 3.48 18.95
N GLU A 43 -0.78 2.68 19.97
CA GLU A 43 -0.77 3.15 21.37
C GLU A 43 0.44 4.05 21.65
N ARG A 44 1.62 3.68 21.16
CA ARG A 44 2.87 4.42 21.39
C ARG A 44 2.93 5.73 20.61
N PHE A 45 2.34 5.77 19.41
CA PHE A 45 2.34 6.90 18.49
C PHE A 45 0.91 7.26 18.07
N PRO A 46 0.08 7.83 18.98
CA PRO A 46 -1.34 8.06 18.73
C PRO A 46 -1.61 9.07 17.61
N ASP A 47 -0.66 9.98 17.38
CA ASP A 47 -0.76 11.00 16.31
C ASP A 47 -0.15 10.54 14.99
N ALA A 48 0.46 9.35 14.93
CA ALA A 48 1.03 8.83 13.70
C ALA A 48 -0.08 8.51 12.69
N ARG A 49 0.00 9.16 11.52
CA ARG A 49 -0.89 8.91 10.40
C ARG A 49 -0.09 8.21 9.30
N PRO A 50 -0.45 6.97 8.92
CA PRO A 50 0.23 6.29 7.82
C PRO A 50 -0.03 7.02 6.51
N ASN A 51 0.88 6.87 5.55
CA ASN A 51 0.64 7.31 4.18
C ASN A 51 -0.59 6.58 3.60
N LEU A 52 -1.35 7.29 2.78
CA LEU A 52 -2.48 6.74 2.04
C LEU A 52 -1.94 5.93 0.86
N VAL A 53 -2.49 4.74 0.64
CA VAL A 53 -2.16 3.88 -0.50
C VAL A 53 -3.45 3.35 -1.10
N HIS A 54 -3.71 3.69 -2.36
CA HIS A 54 -4.85 3.21 -3.15
C HIS A 54 -4.30 2.40 -4.33
N ILE A 55 -5.00 1.34 -4.72
CA ILE A 55 -4.51 0.41 -5.75
C ILE A 55 -5.60 0.22 -6.80
N VAL A 56 -5.32 0.66 -8.03
CA VAL A 56 -6.14 0.38 -9.22
C VAL A 56 -5.53 -0.81 -9.95
N ARG A 57 -6.34 -1.79 -10.32
CA ARG A 57 -5.89 -2.99 -11.04
C ARG A 57 -6.44 -3.00 -12.45
N THR A 58 -5.56 -3.23 -13.42
CA THR A 58 -5.94 -3.40 -14.82
C THR A 58 -5.57 -4.78 -15.34
N THR A 59 -6.25 -5.22 -16.40
CA THR A 59 -6.00 -6.45 -17.15
C THR A 59 -5.97 -6.13 -18.65
N GLY A 60 -5.26 -6.94 -19.44
CA GLY A 60 -5.28 -6.82 -20.90
C GLY A 60 -4.57 -5.59 -21.48
N ILE A 61 -3.90 -4.79 -20.64
CA ILE A 61 -3.11 -3.62 -21.04
C ILE A 61 -1.75 -3.64 -20.34
N GLY A 62 -0.69 -3.24 -21.06
CA GLY A 62 0.67 -3.16 -20.54
C GLY A 62 0.97 -1.82 -19.86
N GLU A 63 2.02 -1.78 -19.03
CA GLU A 63 2.45 -0.57 -18.33
C GLU A 63 2.72 0.60 -19.29
N SER A 64 3.50 0.38 -20.35
CA SER A 64 3.83 1.44 -21.31
C SER A 64 2.60 2.07 -21.96
N ASP A 65 1.56 1.26 -22.23
CA ASP A 65 0.31 1.73 -22.82
C ASP A 65 -0.50 2.54 -21.81
N ILE A 66 -0.56 2.08 -20.56
CA ILE A 66 -1.18 2.84 -19.46
C ILE A 66 -0.51 4.20 -19.32
N VAL A 67 0.83 4.24 -19.24
CA VAL A 67 1.58 5.51 -19.14
C VAL A 67 1.26 6.43 -20.31
N THR A 68 1.19 5.89 -21.53
CA THR A 68 0.82 6.66 -22.72
C THR A 68 -0.59 7.25 -22.62
N ILE A 69 -1.57 6.47 -22.14
CA ILE A 69 -2.95 6.96 -21.91
C ILE A 69 -2.97 8.10 -20.89
N LEU A 70 -2.25 7.94 -19.78
CA LEU A 70 -2.17 8.96 -18.72
C LEU A 70 -1.51 10.24 -19.22
N GLU A 71 -0.43 10.15 -20.00
CA GLU A 71 0.21 11.30 -20.64
C GLU A 71 -0.73 12.02 -21.62
N GLN A 72 -1.46 11.28 -22.46
CA GLN A 72 -2.42 11.84 -23.41
C GLN A 72 -3.61 12.52 -22.71
N ALA A 73 -4.06 11.96 -21.59
CA ALA A 73 -5.09 12.55 -20.74
C ALA A 73 -4.58 13.71 -19.88
N ASN A 74 -3.28 14.03 -19.97
CA ASN A 74 -2.59 15.02 -19.15
C ASN A 74 -2.85 14.79 -17.65
N PHE A 75 -2.87 13.51 -17.25
CA PHE A 75 -3.07 13.07 -15.87
C PHE A 75 -1.94 13.64 -15.01
N ASN A 76 -2.29 14.52 -14.10
CA ASN A 76 -1.36 15.11 -13.15
C ASN A 76 -2.04 15.21 -11.79
N SER A 77 -1.49 14.52 -10.81
CA SER A 77 -2.00 14.47 -9.45
C SER A 77 -0.92 15.01 -8.50
N GLU A 78 -1.01 16.30 -8.19
CA GLU A 78 0.03 16.98 -7.40
C GLU A 78 0.17 16.34 -6.01
N GLY A 79 1.38 15.83 -5.73
CA GLY A 79 1.74 15.14 -4.49
C GLY A 79 1.03 13.80 -4.26
N ILE A 80 0.57 13.17 -5.33
CA ILE A 80 0.28 11.73 -5.37
C ILE A 80 1.40 11.08 -6.17
N ALA A 81 2.10 10.12 -5.57
CA ALA A 81 3.10 9.30 -6.26
C ALA A 81 2.42 8.10 -6.92
N LEU A 82 2.78 7.82 -8.18
CA LEU A 82 2.35 6.62 -8.89
C LEU A 82 3.47 5.58 -8.93
N GLY A 83 3.13 4.33 -8.63
CA GLY A 83 3.98 3.17 -8.85
C GLY A 83 3.26 2.14 -9.72
N PHE A 84 3.94 1.63 -10.74
CA PHE A 84 3.39 0.61 -11.65
C PHE A 84 4.03 -0.75 -11.36
N TYR A 85 3.20 -1.75 -11.14
CA TYR A 85 3.62 -3.10 -10.78
C TYR A 85 3.04 -4.10 -11.79
N PRO A 86 3.74 -4.35 -12.91
CA PRO A 86 3.29 -5.33 -13.89
C PRO A 86 3.41 -6.77 -13.35
N GLY A 87 2.37 -7.57 -13.58
CA GLY A 87 2.27 -8.98 -13.20
C GLY A 87 1.81 -9.85 -14.36
N LYS A 88 1.32 -11.06 -14.07
CA LYS A 88 0.84 -12.02 -15.08
C LYS A 88 -0.47 -11.55 -15.74
N GLY A 89 -0.35 -10.69 -16.76
CA GLY A 89 -1.49 -10.17 -17.52
C GLY A 89 -2.31 -9.10 -16.79
N LYS A 90 -1.81 -8.62 -15.65
CA LYS A 90 -2.39 -7.55 -14.84
C LYS A 90 -1.33 -6.48 -14.58
N VAL A 91 -1.74 -5.24 -14.39
CA VAL A 91 -0.87 -4.18 -13.85
C VAL A 91 -1.57 -3.57 -12.66
N GLU A 92 -0.88 -3.50 -11.52
CA GLU A 92 -1.34 -2.72 -10.38
C GLU A 92 -0.74 -1.32 -10.44
N ILE A 93 -1.59 -0.31 -10.30
CA ILE A 93 -1.20 1.10 -10.20
C ILE A 93 -1.41 1.51 -8.75
N HIS A 94 -0.31 1.73 -8.04
CA HIS A 94 -0.32 2.17 -6.64
C HIS A 94 -0.26 3.69 -6.61
N LEU A 95 -1.27 4.32 -6.04
CA LEU A 95 -1.30 5.73 -5.71
C LEU A 95 -0.87 5.86 -4.25
N SER A 96 0.14 6.67 -3.97
CA SER A 96 0.64 6.91 -2.61
C SER A 96 0.66 8.40 -2.30
N ALA A 97 0.17 8.78 -1.12
CA ALA A 97 0.12 10.18 -0.71
C ALA A 97 0.31 10.35 0.80
N ASN A 98 0.67 11.57 1.20
CA ASN A 98 0.64 11.94 2.60
C ASN A 98 -0.81 11.90 3.14
N PRO A 99 -1.00 11.65 4.45
CA PRO A 99 -2.32 11.52 5.06
C PRO A 99 -3.20 12.78 4.93
N GLU A 100 -2.63 13.96 4.68
CA GLU A 100 -3.37 15.20 4.48
C GLU A 100 -4.02 15.30 3.08
N LYS A 101 -3.70 14.38 2.16
CA LYS A 101 -4.13 14.41 0.75
C LYS A 101 -5.23 13.41 0.40
N GLU A 102 -6.09 13.11 1.37
CA GLU A 102 -7.21 12.19 1.19
C GLU A 102 -8.17 12.58 0.05
N PRO A 103 -8.62 13.85 -0.10
CA PRO A 103 -9.50 14.18 -1.22
C PRO A 103 -8.78 14.11 -2.57
N GLU A 104 -7.49 14.45 -2.64
CA GLU A 104 -6.70 14.40 -3.86
C GLU A 104 -6.43 12.97 -4.33
N ILE A 105 -6.11 12.05 -3.41
CA ILE A 105 -5.86 10.64 -3.78
C ILE A 105 -7.15 9.97 -4.26
N LEU A 106 -8.30 10.27 -3.64
CA LEU A 106 -9.61 9.79 -4.07
C LEU A 106 -9.98 10.33 -5.46
N GLY A 107 -9.74 11.62 -5.71
CA GLY A 107 -9.96 12.22 -7.02
C GLY A 107 -9.06 11.60 -8.10
N ALA A 108 -7.79 11.39 -7.79
CA ALA A 108 -6.83 10.75 -8.68
C ALA A 108 -7.20 9.29 -8.99
N GLU A 109 -7.61 8.53 -7.97
CA GLU A 109 -8.12 7.17 -8.14
C GLU A 109 -9.35 7.15 -9.06
N GLN A 110 -10.34 8.02 -8.82
CA GLN A 110 -11.54 8.08 -9.65
C GLN A 110 -11.20 8.43 -11.10
N GLN A 111 -10.29 9.38 -11.33
CA GLN A 111 -9.85 9.73 -12.68
C GLN A 111 -9.14 8.55 -13.37
N LEU A 112 -8.35 7.76 -12.65
CA LEU A 112 -7.76 6.53 -13.20
C LEU A 112 -8.81 5.48 -13.55
N LEU A 113 -9.79 5.28 -12.67
CA LEU A 113 -10.91 4.35 -12.92
C LEU A 113 -11.68 4.75 -14.19
N ASP A 114 -11.92 6.04 -14.39
CA ASP A 114 -12.63 6.55 -15.56
C ASP A 114 -11.79 6.40 -16.85
N LEU A 115 -10.50 6.73 -16.80
CA LEU A 115 -9.60 6.64 -17.96
C LEU A 115 -9.31 5.20 -18.38
N LEU A 116 -9.31 4.27 -17.43
CA LEU A 116 -8.93 2.86 -17.64
C LEU A 116 -10.14 1.93 -17.56
N ALA A 117 -11.36 2.45 -17.65
CA ALA A 117 -12.61 1.71 -17.46
C ALA A 117 -12.69 0.41 -18.28
N ASP A 118 -12.22 0.45 -19.54
CA ASP A 118 -12.22 -0.70 -20.46
C ASP A 118 -11.21 -1.80 -20.08
N PHE A 119 -10.26 -1.48 -19.19
CA PHE A 119 -9.16 -2.35 -18.80
C PHE A 119 -9.19 -2.73 -17.32
N LEU A 120 -10.19 -2.30 -16.54
CA LEU A 120 -10.26 -2.63 -15.12
C LEU A 120 -10.36 -4.14 -14.91
N ASP A 121 -9.68 -4.62 -13.87
CA ASP A 121 -9.75 -6.02 -13.46
C ASP A 121 -11.17 -6.36 -12.98
N PRO A 122 -11.91 -7.27 -13.64
CA PRO A 122 -13.30 -7.58 -13.29
C PRO A 122 -13.47 -8.32 -11.97
N GLU A 123 -12.37 -8.76 -11.35
CA GLU A 123 -12.35 -9.39 -10.01
C GLU A 123 -12.15 -8.38 -8.86
N MET A 124 -12.28 -7.07 -9.14
CA MET A 124 -12.27 -6.00 -8.11
C MET A 124 -13.42 -6.09 -7.12
#